data_AF-A0A4S2GR75-F1
#
_entry.id   AF-A0A4S2GR75-F1
#
_cell.length_a   1.000
_cell.length_b   1.000
_cell.length_c   1.000
_cell.angle_alpha   90.00
_cell.angle_beta   90.00
_cell.angle_gamma   90.00
#
_symmetry.space_group_name_H-M   'P 1'
#
loop_
_entity.id
_entity.type
_entity.pdbx_description
1 polymer ?
#
loop_
_entity_poly.entity_id
_entity_poly.type
_entity_poly.pdbx_seq_one_letter_code
_entity_poly.pdbx_strand_id
1 'polypeptide(L)'
;NFIMVASEGFGRRNQNASPEETADLRDRIAILAHDAGIPLSATISVAFGDPFEGEVSADVVAELAWRAEAAGAVEIALGDTIGVATPWDVRERHDKVREAA
;
A
#
# COMPACT_ATOMS: atom_id res chain seq x y z
N ASN A 1 -4.98 -10.67 4.20
CA ASN A 1 -4.47 -9.29 4.29
C ASN A 1 -2.95 -9.29 4.23
N PHE A 2 -2.36 -8.61 3.23
CA PHE A 2 -0.93 -8.38 3.08
C PHE A 2 -0.63 -6.89 3.22
N ILE A 3 0.45 -6.52 3.92
CA ILE A 3 0.79 -5.12 4.17
C ILE A 3 1.94 -4.69 3.24
N MET A 4 1.69 -3.67 2.42
CA MET A 4 2.69 -2.95 1.63
C MET A 4 3.01 -1.63 2.31
N VAL A 5 4.24 -1.16 2.19
CA VAL A 5 4.69 0.10 2.80
C VAL A 5 4.87 1.17 1.73
N ALA A 6 4.39 2.39 1.98
CA ALA A 6 4.47 3.48 0.99
C ALA A 6 5.74 4.35 1.08
N SER A 7 6.66 4.07 2.01
CA SER A 7 7.92 4.81 2.16
C SER A 7 9.11 3.88 2.41
N GLU A 8 10.27 4.28 1.88
CA GLU A 8 11.59 3.68 2.15
C GLU A 8 11.99 3.83 3.63
N GLY A 9 11.85 5.03 4.20
CA GLY A 9 12.25 5.35 5.57
C GLY A 9 11.62 4.44 6.62
N PHE A 10 10.29 4.31 6.60
CA PHE A 10 9.56 3.39 7.47
C PHE A 10 9.73 1.93 7.06
N GLY A 11 9.71 1.62 5.76
CA GLY A 11 9.86 0.25 5.26
C GLY A 11 11.16 -0.42 5.71
N ARG A 12 12.28 0.29 5.56
CA ARG A 12 13.60 -0.19 5.98
C ARG A 12 13.71 -0.39 7.49
N ARG A 13 13.06 0.45 8.29
CA ARG A 13 13.11 0.36 9.77
C ARG A 13 12.13 -0.66 10.35
N ASN A 14 10.94 -0.79 9.75
CA ASN A 14 9.87 -1.63 10.26
C ASN A 14 10.01 -3.09 9.82
N GLN A 15 10.37 -3.31 8.55
CA GLN A 15 10.36 -4.64 7.94
C GLN A 15 11.56 -4.91 7.02
N ASN A 16 12.56 -4.02 7.02
CA ASN A 16 13.77 -4.10 6.21
C ASN A 16 13.50 -4.25 4.70
N ALA A 17 12.46 -3.58 4.19
CA ALA A 17 12.05 -3.66 2.79
C ALA A 17 11.58 -2.30 2.24
N SER A 18 11.82 -2.03 0.96
CA SER A 18 11.30 -0.87 0.22
C SER A 18 9.83 -1.07 -0.20
N PRO A 19 9.12 -0.01 -0.62
CA PRO A 19 7.80 -0.14 -1.24
C PRO A 19 7.74 -1.19 -2.35
N GLU A 20 8.70 -1.15 -3.28
CA GLU A 20 8.80 -2.06 -4.41
C GLU A 20 9.05 -3.50 -3.96
N GLU A 21 9.98 -3.71 -3.01
CA GLU A 21 10.28 -5.05 -2.48
C GLU A 21 9.06 -5.68 -1.82
N THR A 22 8.22 -4.86 -1.18
CA THR A 22 6.99 -5.35 -0.53
C THR A 22 5.90 -5.69 -1.54
N ALA A 23 5.78 -4.90 -2.61
CA ALA A 23 4.88 -5.20 -3.71
C ALA A 23 5.32 -6.46 -4.49
N ASP A 24 6.63 -6.65 -4.72
CA ASP A 24 7.18 -7.87 -5.34
C ASP A 24 6.97 -9.12 -4.46
N LEU A 25 7.03 -8.95 -3.15
CA LEU A 25 6.69 -10.03 -2.21
C LEU A 25 5.20 -10.37 -2.27
N ARG A 26 4.34 -9.34 -2.35
CA ARG A 26 2.89 -9.49 -2.54
C ARG A 26 2.58 -10.24 -3.85
N ASP A 27 3.30 -9.94 -4.95
CA ASP A 27 3.27 -10.67 -6.23
C ASP A 27 3.44 -12.17 -6.07
N ARG A 28 4.46 -12.56 -5.33
CA ARG A 28 4.71 -13.99 -5.07
C ARG A 28 3.63 -14.62 -4.20
N ILE A 29 3.13 -13.90 -3.20
CA ILE A 29 2.10 -14.42 -2.28
C ILE A 29 0.73 -14.53 -2.93
N ALA A 30 0.38 -13.61 -3.85
CA ALA A 30 -0.90 -13.64 -4.55
C ALA A 30 -1.08 -14.93 -5.35
N ILE A 31 -0.01 -15.42 -6.00
CA ILE A 31 -0.02 -16.70 -6.72
C ILE A 31 -0.41 -17.84 -5.77
N LEU A 32 0.24 -17.92 -4.61
CA LEU A 32 -0.04 -18.95 -3.60
C LEU A 32 -1.46 -18.84 -3.03
N ALA A 33 -1.94 -17.62 -2.80
CA ALA A 33 -3.29 -17.36 -2.29
C ALA A 33 -4.35 -17.80 -3.31
N HIS A 34 -4.14 -17.49 -4.58
CA HIS A 34 -5.04 -17.88 -5.67
C HIS A 34 -5.08 -19.41 -5.85
N ASP A 35 -3.93 -20.07 -5.86
CA ASP A 35 -3.85 -21.53 -5.95
C ASP A 35 -4.58 -22.22 -4.78
N ALA A 36 -4.57 -21.58 -3.60
CA ALA A 36 -5.27 -22.06 -2.41
C ALA A 36 -6.75 -21.62 -2.35
N GLY A 37 -7.25 -20.82 -3.29
CA GLY A 37 -8.61 -20.28 -3.28
C GLY A 37 -8.87 -19.29 -2.12
N ILE A 38 -7.83 -18.65 -1.59
CA ILE A 38 -7.92 -17.70 -0.47
C ILE A 38 -8.02 -16.28 -1.04
N PRO A 39 -9.05 -15.49 -0.67
CA PRO A 39 -9.17 -14.11 -1.13
C PRO A 39 -8.03 -13.24 -0.60
N LEU A 40 -7.45 -12.43 -1.48
CA LEU A 40 -6.39 -11.50 -1.15
C LEU A 40 -6.99 -10.14 -0.77
N SER A 41 -6.54 -9.57 0.34
CA SER A 41 -6.71 -8.16 0.66
C SER A 41 -5.35 -7.52 0.90
N ALA A 42 -5.24 -6.22 0.61
CA ALA A 42 -4.01 -5.47 0.73
C ALA A 42 -4.21 -4.21 1.59
N THR A 43 -3.23 -3.90 2.43
CA THR A 43 -3.17 -2.65 3.20
C THR A 43 -1.91 -1.89 2.82
N ILE A 44 -2.05 -0.62 2.47
CA ILE A 44 -0.92 0.29 2.23
C ILE A 44 -0.70 1.10 3.51
N SER A 45 0.37 0.79 4.24
CA SER A 45 0.76 1.52 5.45
C SER A 45 1.50 2.82 5.11
N VAL A 46 1.51 3.76 6.07
CA VAL A 46 2.10 5.10 5.95
C VAL A 46 1.65 5.84 4.67
N ALA A 47 0.42 5.59 4.20
CA ALA A 47 -0.10 6.14 2.95
C ALA A 47 -0.28 7.66 2.96
N PHE A 48 -0.26 8.26 4.15
CA PHE A 48 -0.50 9.69 4.39
C PHE A 48 0.69 10.42 4.98
N GLY A 49 1.79 9.71 5.28
CA GLY A 49 2.96 10.31 5.89
C GLY A 49 3.85 9.29 6.58
N ASP A 50 5.13 9.60 6.57
CA ASP A 50 6.22 8.82 7.14
C ASP A 50 6.81 9.56 8.35
N PRO A 51 7.00 8.91 9.51
CA PRO A 51 7.53 9.56 10.71
C PRO A 51 9.02 9.91 10.63
N PHE A 52 9.74 9.46 9.59
CA PHE A 52 11.16 9.68 9.35
C PHE A 52 11.43 10.60 8.15
N GLU A 53 10.67 10.44 7.07
CA GLU A 53 10.87 11.15 5.78
C GLU A 53 9.80 12.22 5.52
N GLY A 54 8.71 12.24 6.28
CA GLY A 54 7.65 13.23 6.16
C GLY A 54 6.62 12.85 5.08
N GLU A 55 6.57 13.62 4.01
CA GLU A 55 5.51 13.49 2.99
C GLU A 55 5.66 12.19 2.18
N VAL A 56 4.56 11.45 2.02
CA VAL A 56 4.49 10.28 1.14
C VAL A 56 3.68 10.64 -0.10
N SER A 57 4.28 10.52 -1.29
CA SER A 57 3.60 10.85 -2.54
C SER A 57 2.36 9.97 -2.76
N ALA A 58 1.24 10.62 -3.08
CA ALA A 58 0.02 9.91 -3.43
C ALA A 58 0.16 9.06 -4.72
N ASP A 59 1.14 9.35 -5.59
CA ASP A 59 1.44 8.54 -6.77
C ASP A 59 2.01 7.16 -6.38
N VAL A 60 2.85 7.11 -5.34
CA VAL A 60 3.37 5.84 -4.81
C VAL A 60 2.24 4.99 -4.24
N VAL A 61 1.29 5.62 -3.55
CA VAL A 61 0.11 4.95 -3.00
C VAL A 61 -0.78 4.40 -4.12
N ALA A 62 -1.02 5.20 -5.17
CA ALA A 62 -1.80 4.78 -6.34
C ALA A 62 -1.14 3.61 -7.08
N GLU A 63 0.17 3.66 -7.30
CA GLU A 63 0.92 2.55 -7.93
C GLU A 63 0.83 1.26 -7.11
N LEU A 64 1.02 1.34 -5.78
CA LEU A 64 0.87 0.17 -4.91
C LEU A 64 -0.55 -0.40 -4.93
N ALA A 65 -1.57 0.47 -5.01
CA ALA A 65 -2.97 0.05 -5.10
C ALA A 65 -3.26 -0.65 -6.43
N TRP A 66 -2.85 -0.05 -7.56
CA TRP A 66 -2.94 -0.67 -8.88
C TRP A 66 -2.27 -2.05 -8.91
N ARG A 67 -1.06 -2.17 -8.37
CA ARG A 67 -0.37 -3.46 -8.27
C ARG A 67 -1.14 -4.47 -7.42
N ALA A 68 -1.81 -4.04 -6.35
CA ALA A 68 -2.63 -4.92 -5.53
C ALA A 68 -3.86 -5.43 -6.31
N GLU A 69 -4.57 -4.52 -6.99
CA GLU A 69 -5.77 -4.82 -7.77
C GLU A 69 -5.45 -5.74 -8.96
N ALA A 70 -4.38 -5.43 -9.72
CA ALA A 70 -3.89 -6.24 -10.84
C ALA A 70 -3.57 -7.69 -10.43
N ALA A 71 -3.31 -7.90 -9.15
CA ALA A 71 -3.06 -9.20 -8.58
C ALA A 71 -4.26 -9.85 -7.89
N GLY A 72 -5.47 -9.35 -8.11
CA GLY A 72 -6.70 -9.94 -7.60
C GLY A 72 -7.00 -9.60 -6.15
N ALA A 73 -6.41 -8.55 -5.57
CA ALA A 73 -6.87 -8.06 -4.28
C ALA A 73 -8.33 -7.59 -4.38
N VAL A 74 -9.20 -8.16 -3.54
CA VAL A 74 -10.64 -7.80 -3.51
C VAL A 74 -10.94 -6.62 -2.59
N GLU A 75 -9.95 -6.20 -1.80
CA GLU A 75 -10.02 -5.09 -0.88
C GLU A 75 -8.65 -4.43 -0.78
N ILE A 76 -8.63 -3.09 -0.87
CA ILE A 76 -7.44 -2.25 -0.69
C ILE A 76 -7.74 -1.23 0.41
N ALA A 77 -6.97 -1.28 1.50
CA ALA A 77 -7.07 -0.36 2.62
C ALA A 77 -5.90 0.64 2.61
N LEU A 78 -6.22 1.93 2.78
CA LEU A 78 -5.23 3.00 2.94
C LEU A 78 -5.07 3.31 4.43
N GLY A 79 -3.86 3.11 4.96
CA GLY A 79 -3.57 3.28 6.37
C GLY A 79 -2.92 4.62 6.70
N ASP A 80 -3.63 5.46 7.46
CA ASP A 80 -3.03 6.58 8.19
C ASP A 80 -2.35 6.04 9.46
N THR A 81 -1.22 5.36 9.26
CA THR A 81 -0.52 4.61 10.30
C THR A 81 -0.08 5.47 11.49
N ILE A 82 0.21 6.74 11.26
CA ILE A 82 0.71 7.68 12.28
C ILE A 82 -0.30 8.75 12.68
N GLY A 83 -1.49 8.79 12.06
CA GLY A 83 -2.57 9.70 12.45
C GLY A 83 -2.35 11.15 12.02
N VAL A 84 -1.68 11.38 10.89
CA VAL A 84 -1.34 12.72 10.40
C VAL A 84 -2.25 13.22 9.27
N ALA A 85 -3.12 12.37 8.73
CA ALA A 85 -3.93 12.71 7.58
C ALA A 85 -4.97 13.78 7.93
N THR A 86 -5.12 14.75 7.04
CA THR A 86 -6.27 15.66 7.03
C THR A 86 -7.37 15.14 6.10
N PRO A 87 -8.61 15.64 6.21
CA PRO A 87 -9.68 15.28 5.27
C PRO A 87 -9.36 15.54 3.80
N TRP A 88 -8.46 16.49 3.51
CA TRP A 88 -8.03 16.82 2.15
C TRP A 88 -7.06 15.74 1.61
N ASP A 89 -6.14 15.28 2.44
CA ASP A 89 -5.22 14.20 2.10
C ASP A 89 -5.99 12.91 1.84
N VAL A 90 -6.98 12.60 2.70
CA VAL A 90 -7.87 11.44 2.52
C VAL A 90 -8.58 11.50 1.16
N ARG A 91 -9.14 12.65 0.79
CA ARG A 91 -9.80 12.82 -0.51
C ARG A 91 -8.82 12.64 -1.66
N GLU A 92 -7.67 13.29 -1.61
CA GLU A 92 -6.67 13.21 -2.67
C GLU A 92 -6.18 11.78 -2.89
N ARG A 93 -5.80 11.06 -1.81
CA ARG A 93 -5.32 9.67 -1.91
C ARG A 93 -6.42 8.74 -2.40
N HIS A 94 -7.64 8.91 -1.89
CA HIS A 94 -8.79 8.11 -2.34
C HIS A 94 -9.04 8.31 -3.84
N ASP A 95 -9.08 9.56 -4.31
CA ASP A 95 -9.39 9.87 -5.71
C ASP A 95 -8.29 9.35 -6.64
N LYS A 96 -7.01 9.52 -6.29
CA LYS A 96 -5.88 8.96 -7.05
C LYS A 96 -5.89 7.43 -7.09
N VAL A 97 -6.16 6.77 -5.96
CA VAL A 97 -6.23 5.30 -5.91
C VAL A 97 -7.36 4.79 -6.79
N ARG A 98 -8.53 5.44 -6.75
CA ARG A 98 -9.70 5.08 -7.56
C ARG A 98 -9.50 5.30 -9.06
N GLU A 99 -8.64 6.23 -9.45
CA GLU A 99 -8.26 6.42 -10.85
C GLU A 99 -7.29 5.33 -11.35
N ALA A 100 -6.48 4.78 -10.43
CA ALA A 100 -5.46 3.79 -10.74
C ALA A 100 -5.98 2.33 -10.64
N ALA A 101 -6.94 2.05 -9.76
CA ALA A 101 -7.54 0.75 -9.47
C ALA A 101 -9.07 0.85 -9.32
#